data_AF-A0A1F6PQX0-F1
#
_entry.id   AF-A0A1F6PQX0-F1
#
_cell.length_a   1.000
_cell.length_b   1.000
_cell.length_c   1.000
_cell.angle_alpha   90.00
_cell.angle_beta   90.00
_cell.angle_gamma   90.00
#
_symmetry.space_group_name_H-M   'P 1'
#
loop_
_entity.id
_entity.type
_entity.pdbx_description
1 polymer ?
#
loop_
_entity_poly.entity_id
_entity_poly.type
_entity_poly.pdbx_seq_one_letter_code
_entity_poly.pdbx_strand_id
1 'polypeptide(L)'
;MKSTVPVFADATQKTTQKASLGERIISMIADNKSITQKELALNLSLSVNTVKEYITKLKKENKLLRIGSDRNGYWEVVEDKK
;
A
#
# COMPACT_ATOMS: atom_id res chain seq x y z
N MET A 1 -4.53 9.04 -29.20
CA MET A 1 -5.55 8.99 -28.11
C MET A 1 -4.97 8.14 -27.00
N LYS A 2 -5.10 8.61 -25.75
CA LYS A 2 -4.28 8.16 -24.61
C LYS A 2 -4.45 6.65 -24.38
N SER A 3 -3.30 6.04 -24.12
CA SER A 3 -3.01 4.62 -24.24
C SER A 3 -4.03 3.71 -23.61
N THR A 4 -4.27 2.63 -24.35
CA THR A 4 -4.98 1.43 -23.93
C THR A 4 -4.44 0.93 -22.58
N VAL A 5 -5.38 0.56 -21.72
CA VAL A 5 -5.17 -0.10 -20.43
C VAL A 5 -4.27 -1.33 -20.58
N PRO A 6 -3.15 -1.44 -19.84
CA PRO A 6 -2.50 -2.71 -19.67
C PRO A 6 -2.98 -3.35 -18.36
N VAL A 7 -3.81 -4.36 -18.53
CA VAL A 7 -3.66 -5.70 -17.95
C VAL A 7 -3.35 -5.73 -16.44
N PHE A 8 -4.36 -6.18 -15.69
CA PHE A 8 -4.24 -6.66 -14.32
C PHE A 8 -3.15 -7.74 -14.24
N ALA A 9 -1.98 -7.37 -13.71
CA ALA A 9 -0.92 -8.32 -13.37
C ALA A 9 -1.23 -8.90 -11.98
N ASP A 10 -1.95 -10.02 -11.98
CA ASP A 10 -1.91 -10.99 -10.89
C ASP A 10 -0.52 -11.64 -10.92
N ALA A 11 0.36 -11.22 -10.01
CA ALA A 11 1.72 -11.76 -9.88
C ALA A 11 1.95 -12.26 -8.45
N THR A 12 1.55 -13.52 -8.24
CA THR A 12 2.41 -14.67 -7.84
C THR A 12 3.38 -14.49 -6.65
N GLN A 13 3.61 -15.42 -5.71
CA GLN A 13 3.14 -16.77 -5.41
C GLN A 13 3.66 -17.14 -3.98
N LYS A 14 2.89 -17.97 -3.26
CA LYS A 14 3.27 -18.96 -2.20
C LYS A 14 4.18 -18.51 -1.04
N THR A 15 3.59 -18.37 0.15
CA THR A 15 3.89 -19.15 1.38
C THR A 15 2.84 -18.76 2.44
N THR A 16 2.06 -19.76 2.89
CA THR A 16 1.25 -19.84 4.13
C THR A 16 0.55 -18.56 4.62
N GLN A 17 -0.79 -18.56 4.50
CA GLN A 17 -1.78 -17.53 4.90
C GLN A 17 -2.05 -16.47 3.80
N LYS A 18 -3.30 -16.45 3.29
CA LYS A 18 -3.77 -15.57 2.21
C LYS A 18 -3.81 -14.11 2.66
N ALA A 19 -2.66 -13.43 2.68
CA ALA A 19 -2.65 -12.00 2.93
C ALA A 19 -3.04 -11.24 1.65
N SER A 20 -4.09 -10.42 1.72
CA SER A 20 -4.55 -9.60 0.60
C SER A 20 -3.53 -8.52 0.23
N LEU A 21 -3.62 -7.94 -0.97
CA LEU A 21 -2.70 -6.86 -1.39
C LEU A 21 -2.69 -5.66 -0.41
N GLY A 22 -3.82 -5.38 0.23
CA GLY A 22 -3.91 -4.37 1.29
C GLY A 22 -3.05 -4.70 2.50
N GLU A 23 -3.05 -5.96 2.94
CA GLU A 23 -2.22 -6.44 4.06
C GLU A 23 -0.73 -6.41 3.73
N ARG A 24 -0.34 -6.65 2.47
CA ARG A 24 1.05 -6.48 2.01
C ARG A 24 1.50 -5.02 2.11
N ILE A 25 0.64 -4.09 1.66
CA ILE A 25 0.91 -2.64 1.77
C ILE A 25 1.02 -2.23 3.24
N ILE A 26 0.08 -2.68 4.08
CA ILE A 26 0.11 -2.44 5.52
C ILE A 26 1.40 -2.97 6.14
N SER A 27 1.81 -4.18 5.81
CA SER A 27 3.03 -4.80 6.34
C SER A 27 4.28 -4.01 5.95
N MET A 28 4.39 -3.54 4.70
CA MET A 28 5.51 -2.69 4.27
C MET A 28 5.51 -1.33 4.98
N ILE A 29 4.34 -0.75 5.21
CA ILE A 29 4.22 0.51 5.95
C ILE A 29 4.52 0.31 7.44
N ALA A 30 4.15 -0.83 8.01
CA ALA A 30 4.47 -1.18 9.38
C ALA A 30 5.98 -1.35 9.59
N ASP A 31 6.66 -1.96 8.61
CA ASP A 31 8.12 -2.12 8.59
C ASP A 31 8.82 -0.77 8.39
N ASN A 32 8.32 0.06 7.46
CA ASN A 32 8.82 1.40 7.20
C ASN A 32 7.69 2.44 7.15
N LYS A 33 7.47 3.10 8.29
CA LYS A 33 6.44 4.13 8.43
C LYS A 33 6.68 5.37 7.55
N SER A 34 7.93 5.61 7.15
CA SER A 34 8.30 6.73 6.28
C SER A 34 8.25 6.38 4.79
N ILE A 35 7.84 5.16 4.43
CA ILE A 35 7.81 4.71 3.05
C ILE A 35 6.86 5.56 2.20
N THR A 36 7.29 5.87 0.98
CA THR A 36 6.51 6.63 0.01
C THR A 36 5.68 5.70 -0.89
N GLN A 37 4.64 6.26 -1.53
CA GLN A 37 3.82 5.51 -2.49
C GLN A 37 4.63 4.97 -3.67
N LYS A 38 5.69 5.69 -4.06
CA LYS A 38 6.59 5.27 -5.14
C LYS A 38 7.43 4.06 -4.71
N GLU A 39 7.96 4.06 -3.50
CA GLU A 39 8.71 2.93 -2.97
C GLU A 39 7.82 1.70 -2.78
N LEU A 40 6.60 1.87 -2.26
CA LEU A 40 5.62 0.78 -2.19
C LEU A 40 5.35 0.18 -3.57
N ALA A 41 5.17 1.04 -4.58
CA ALA A 41 4.95 0.62 -5.95
C ALA A 41 6.15 -0.17 -6.52
N LEU A 42 7.37 0.31 -6.29
CA LEU A 42 8.60 -0.38 -6.70
C LEU A 42 8.76 -1.73 -5.99
N ASN A 43 8.59 -1.77 -4.67
CA ASN A 43 8.75 -2.99 -3.89
C ASN A 43 7.68 -4.04 -4.20
N LEU A 44 6.46 -3.62 -4.52
CA LEU A 44 5.37 -4.52 -4.90
C LEU A 44 5.32 -4.79 -6.42
N SER A 45 6.21 -4.18 -7.21
CA SER A 45 6.15 -4.18 -8.68
C SER A 45 4.77 -3.79 -9.23
N LEU A 46 4.15 -2.80 -8.59
CA LEU A 46 2.83 -2.26 -8.93
C LEU A 46 2.94 -0.85 -9.51
N SER A 47 1.85 -0.38 -10.11
CA SER A 47 1.72 1.01 -10.50
C SER A 47 1.45 1.90 -9.29
N VAL A 48 2.04 3.10 -9.27
CA VAL A 48 1.80 4.11 -8.21
C VAL A 48 0.30 4.44 -8.08
N ASN A 49 -0.44 4.44 -9.20
CA ASN A 49 -1.89 4.68 -9.17
C ASN A 49 -2.65 3.57 -8.44
N THR A 50 -2.28 2.30 -8.65
CA THR A 50 -2.84 1.16 -7.93
C THR A 50 -2.53 1.30 -6.43
N VAL A 51 -1.29 1.56 -6.06
CA VAL A 51 -0.92 1.78 -4.65
C VAL A 51 -1.74 2.93 -4.04
N LYS A 52 -1.93 4.02 -4.78
CA LYS A 52 -2.76 5.16 -4.35
C LYS A 52 -4.23 4.77 -4.12
N GLU A 53 -4.82 3.98 -5.01
CA GLU A 53 -6.18 3.46 -4.84
C GLU A 53 -6.31 2.60 -3.58
N TYR A 54 -5.37 1.68 -3.37
CA TYR A 54 -5.35 0.83 -2.19
C TYR A 54 -5.10 1.63 -0.91
N ILE A 55 -4.15 2.56 -0.89
CA ILE A 55 -3.94 3.47 0.26
C ILE A 55 -5.23 4.25 0.56
N THR A 56 -5.91 4.76 -0.46
CA THR A 56 -7.17 5.49 -0.27
C THR A 56 -8.24 4.59 0.34
N LYS A 57 -8.33 3.34 -0.10
CA LYS A 57 -9.23 2.34 0.48
C LYS A 57 -8.88 2.04 1.94
N LEU A 58 -7.60 1.82 2.25
CA LEU A 58 -7.12 1.56 3.62
C LEU A 58 -7.36 2.75 4.56
N LYS A 59 -7.20 3.98 4.06
CA LYS A 59 -7.56 5.20 4.81
C LYS A 59 -9.06 5.26 5.09
N LYS A 60 -9.91 4.91 4.10
CA LYS A 60 -11.37 4.86 4.27
C LYS A 60 -11.79 3.77 5.26
N GLU A 61 -11.09 2.64 5.25
CA GLU A 61 -11.28 1.54 6.21
C GLU A 61 -10.71 1.85 7.59
N ASN A 62 -10.16 3.05 7.83
CA ASN A 62 -9.48 3.45 9.06
C ASN A 62 -8.33 2.52 9.48
N LYS A 63 -7.71 1.82 8.53
CA LYS A 63 -6.54 0.95 8.77
C LYS A 63 -5.22 1.68 8.64
N LEU A 64 -5.22 2.84 7.96
CA LEU A 64 -4.02 3.61 7.68
C LEU A 64 -4.28 5.10 7.91
N LEU A 65 -3.39 5.76 8.67
CA LEU A 65 -3.42 7.19 8.90
C LEU A 65 -2.07 7.81 8.54
N ARG A 66 -2.06 9.09 8.19
CA ARG A 66 -0.81 9.85 8.01
C ARG A 66 -0.70 10.81 9.18
N ILE A 67 0.35 10.64 9.99
CA ILE A 67 0.59 11.41 11.21
C ILE A 67 1.84 12.26 11.02
N GLY A 68 1.76 13.53 11.42
CA GLY A 68 2.89 14.48 11.40
C GLY A 68 2.75 15.60 10.38
N SER A 69 3.75 16.50 10.39
CA SER A 69 3.82 17.68 9.52
C SER A 69 4.15 17.31 8.07
N ASP A 70 3.86 18.19 7.11
CA ASP A 70 4.03 17.91 5.67
C ASP A 70 5.44 17.39 5.31
N ARG A 71 6.46 17.84 6.05
CA ARG A 71 7.89 17.48 5.89
C ARG A 71 8.35 16.21 6.61
N ASN A 72 7.71 15.83 7.72
CA ASN A 72 8.14 14.71 8.58
C ASN A 72 7.00 13.74 8.89
N GLY A 73 5.92 13.81 8.11
CA GLY A 73 4.77 12.96 8.30
C GLY A 73 5.08 11.52 7.91
N TYR A 74 4.73 10.59 8.78
CA TYR A 74 4.85 9.15 8.58
C TYR A 74 3.46 8.52 8.49
N TRP A 75 3.41 7.31 7.97
CA TRP A 75 2.22 6.49 7.91
C TRP A 75 2.12 5.64 9.18
N GLU A 76 0.96 5.68 9.81
CA GLU A 76 0.63 4.88 10.98
C GLU A 76 -0.42 3.84 10.58
N VAL A 77 -0.11 2.58 10.83
CA VAL A 77 -1.06 1.47 10.68
C VAL A 77 -1.89 1.42 11.96
N VAL A 78 -3.21 1.52 11.80
CA VAL A 78 -4.19 1.52 12.90
C VAL A 78 -4.84 0.14 13.05
N GLU A 79 -4.34 -0.88 12.34
CA GLU A 79 -4.81 -2.25 12.49
C GLU A 79 -4.52 -2.71 13.92
N ASP A 80 -5.57 -2.66 14.74
CA ASP A 80 -5.61 -3.13 16.11
C ASP A 80 -5.32 -4.63 16.05
N LYS A 81 -4.09 -5.03 16.35
CA LYS A 81 -3.78 -6.42 16.70
C LYS A 81 -4.55 -6.72 17.98
N LYS A 82 -5.79 -7.17 17.84
CA LYS A 82 -6.56 -7.77 18.92
C LYS A 82 -6.37 -9.28 18.94
#